data_AF-A0A921I0C3-F1
#
_entry.id   AF-A0A921I0C3-F1
#
_cell.length_a   1.000
_cell.length_b   1.000
_cell.length_c   1.000
_cell.angle_alpha   90.00
_cell.angle_beta   90.00
_cell.angle_gamma   90.00
#
_symmetry.space_group_name_H-M   'P 1'
#
loop_
_entity.id
_entity.type
_entity.pdbx_description
1 polymer ?
#
loop_
_entity_poly.entity_id
_entity_poly.type
_entity_poly.pdbx_seq_one_letter_code
_entity_poly.pdbx_strand_id
1 'polypeptide(L)' 'MDYQVLVLDLDGTLTNSKKEITPATLEALIDIQKMGKKVVLAS' A
#
# COMPACT_ATOMS: atom_id res chain seq x y z
N MET A 1 -2.98 -22.46 -1.67
CA MET A 1 -3.61 -21.12 -1.65
C MET A 1 -2.48 -20.12 -1.85
N ASP A 2 -2.39 -19.54 -3.05
CA ASP A 2 -1.44 -18.47 -3.34
C ASP A 2 -1.93 -17.17 -2.69
N TYR A 3 -1.47 -16.93 -1.47
CA TYR A 3 -1.73 -15.66 -0.80
C TYR A 3 -0.82 -14.59 -1.41
N GLN A 4 -1.39 -13.76 -2.29
CA GLN A 4 -0.71 -12.55 -2.76
C GLN A 4 -0.83 -11.47 -1.67
N VAL A 5 0.25 -11.28 -0.92
CA VAL A 5 0.39 -10.19 0.05
C VAL A 5 1.31 -9.13 -0.56
N LEU A 6 0.81 -7.91 -0.66
CA LEU A 6 1.64 -6.76 -1.02
C LEU A 6 2.16 -6.13 0.27
N VAL A 7 3.45 -6.27 0.53
CA VAL A 7 4.12 -5.65 1.68
C VAL A 7 4.76 -4.35 1.21
N LEU A 8 4.37 -3.24 1.82
CA LEU A 8 4.89 -1.91 1.48
C LEU A 8 5.56 -1.30 2.71
N ASP A 9 6.77 -0.82 2.52
CA ASP A 9 7.53 -0.10 3.53
C ASP A 9 7.05 1.36 3.62
N LEU A 10 6.82 1.84 4.84
CA LEU A 10 6.31 3.18 5.10
C LEU A 10 7.34 4.25 4.71
N ASP A 11 8.57 4.15 5.22
CA ASP A 11 9.57 5.20 5.06
C ASP A 11 10.37 5.00 3.76
N GLY A 12 10.04 5.80 2.74
CA GLY A 12 10.76 5.84 1.46
C GLY A 12 10.14 5.03 0.32
N THR A 13 9.05 4.30 0.57
CA THR A 13 8.30 3.59 -0.48
C THR A 13 6.84 4.07 -0.56
N LEU A 14 6.10 4.07 0.54
CA LEU A 14 4.69 4.46 0.54
C LEU A 14 4.47 5.96 0.76
N THR A 15 5.36 6.61 1.51
CA THR A 15 5.22 8.02 1.87
C THR A 15 6.20 8.91 1.10
N ASN A 16 5.75 10.11 0.73
CA ASN A 16 6.63 11.13 0.18
C ASN A 16 7.67 11.59 1.22
N SER A 17 8.58 12.50 0.86
CA SER A 17 9.60 13.05 1.79
C SER A 17 9.03 13.76 3.03
N LYS A 18 7.71 13.98 3.11
CA LYS A 18 6.99 14.53 4.27
C LYS A 18 6.28 13.46 5.09
N LYS A 19 6.50 12.18 4.79
CA LYS A 19 5.79 11.04 5.39
C LYS A 19 4.28 11.03 5.14
N GLU A 20 3.84 11.63 4.03
CA GLU A 20 2.42 11.67 3.64
C GLU A 20 2.14 10.65 2.53
N ILE A 21 0.99 9.97 2.63
CA ILE A 21 0.46 9.13 1.56
C ILE A 21 -0.21 10.04 0.53
N THR A 22 0.19 9.93 -0.73
CA THR A 22 -0.43 10.73 -1.80
C THR A 22 -1.84 10.21 -2.11
N PRO A 23 -2.76 11.08 -2.58
CA PRO A 23 -4.11 10.65 -2.99
C PRO A 23 -4.09 9.51 -4.03
N ALA A 24 -3.16 9.55 -4.98
CA ALA A 24 -3.00 8.50 -5.99
C ALA A 24 -2.60 7.15 -5.38
N THR A 25 -1.69 7.16 -4.39
CA THR A 25 -1.31 5.95 -3.64
C THR A 25 -2.50 5.39 -2.85
N LEU A 26 -3.30 6.26 -2.23
CA LEU A 26 -4.49 5.86 -1.49
C LEU A 26 -5.54 5.21 -2.41
N GLU A 27 -5.82 5.78 -3.58
CA GLU A 27 -6.75 5.21 -4.56
C GLU A 27 -6.27 3.83 -5.04
N ALA A 28 -4.99 3.70 -5.39
CA ALA A 28 -4.42 2.43 -5.80
C ALA A 28 -4.52 1.35 -4.70
N LEU A 29 -4.30 1.72 -3.44
CA LEU A 29 -4.46 0.82 -2.30
C LEU A 29 -5.92 0.37 -2.12
N ILE A 30 -6.87 1.29 -2.28
CA ILE A 30 -8.31 0.98 -2.21
C ILE A 30 -8.70 0.02 -3.33
N ASP A 31 -8.23 0.24 -4.55
CA ASP A 31 -8.58 -0.61 -5.70
C ASP A 31 -7.99 -2.02 -5.56
N ILE A 32 -6.75 -2.14 -5.07
CA ILE A 32 -6.12 -3.43 -4.77
C ILE A 32 -6.89 -4.18 -3.67
N GLN A 33 -7.37 -3.47 -2.64
CA GLN A 33 -8.20 -4.06 -1.59
C GLN A 33 -9.56 -4.53 -2.13
N LYS A 34 -10.21 -3.75 -3.01
CA LYS A 34 -11.46 -4.17 -3.70
C LYS A 34 -11.26 -5.42 -4.56
N MET A 35 -10.07 -5.61 -5.12
CA MET A 35 -9.71 -6.83 -5.87
C MET A 35 -9.47 -8.05 -4.96
N GLY A 36 -9.66 -7.92 -3.64
CA GLY A 36 -9.49 -9.01 -2.66
C GLY A 36 -8.04 -9.29 -2.30
N LYS A 37 -7.10 -8.43 -2.69
CA LYS A 37 -5.68 -8.55 -2.33
C LYS A 37 -5.43 -7.93 -0.97
N LYS A 38 -4.67 -8.64 -0.13
CA LYS A 38 -4.29 -8.14 1.19
C LYS A 38 -3.04 -7.27 1.06
N VAL A 39 -3.16 -6.02 1.47
CA VAL A 39 -2.02 -5.12 1.62
C VAL A 39 -1.61 -5.09 3.09
N VAL A 40 -0.31 -5.22 3.34
CA VAL A 40 0.29 -5.11 4.67
C VAL A 40 1.28 -3.97 4.65
N LEU A 41 1.10 -3.01 5.54
CA LEU A 41 2.06 -1.93 5.75
C LEU A 41 3.08 -2.41 6.78
N ALA A 42 4.35 -2.42 6.37
CA ALA A 42 5.49 -2.65 7.26
C ALA A 42 6.12 -1.30 7.59
N SER A 43 6.49 -1.11 8.86
CA SER A 43 7.16 0.09 9.38
C SER A 43 8.60 -0.22 9.77
#